data_AF-A0A429Q864-F1
#
_entry.id   AF-A0A429Q864-F1
#
_cell.length_a   1.000
_cell.length_b   1.000
_cell.length_c   1.000
_cell.angle_alpha   90.00
_cell.angle_beta   90.00
_cell.angle_gamma   90.00
#
_symmetry.space_group_name_H-M   'P 1'
#
loop_
_entity.id
_entity.type
_entity.pdbx_description
1 polymer ?
#
loop_
_entity_poly.entity_id
_entity_poly.type
_entity_poly.pdbx_seq_one_letter_code
_entity_poly.pdbx_strand_id
1 'polypeptide(L)'
;MRRPWRPPIPYWQDVVRTDGVPEDVRLRHAALLPEPGPDGLPGSARLTRERARYGLGGLFHCAPTTQGDGLLAAGLLTGADLVRLAAPAGPLLAYLGAAARRTDAPPEAAEARLLLADLVRSRLGTDAAAWRRVAERLTGLDEEEDPLSTVEALLLGR
;
A
#
# COMPACT_ATOMS: atom_id res chain seq x y z
N MET A 1 -16.07 21.64 14.03
CA MET A 1 -14.59 21.54 14.04
C MET A 1 -14.18 20.41 14.98
N ARG A 2 -13.70 19.27 14.48
CA ARG A 2 -13.10 18.22 15.32
C ARG A 2 -11.67 18.64 15.65
N ARG A 3 -11.29 18.65 16.94
CA ARG A 3 -9.90 18.90 17.35
C ARG A 3 -9.00 17.84 16.69
N PRO A 4 -7.84 18.21 16.13
CA PRO A 4 -6.86 17.22 15.71
C PRO A 4 -6.48 16.37 16.92
N TRP A 5 -6.53 15.05 16.78
CA TRP A 5 -6.19 14.12 17.84
C TRP A 5 -4.74 14.37 18.29
N ARG A 6 -4.57 14.86 19.52
CA ARG A 6 -3.26 14.92 20.18
C ARG A 6 -3.07 13.64 20.96
N PRO A 7 -1.98 12.88 20.75
CA PRO A 7 -1.67 11.75 21.61
C PRO A 7 -1.54 12.24 23.06
N PRO A 8 -2.07 11.50 24.05
CA PRO A 8 -2.02 11.88 25.46
C PRO A 8 -0.59 11.87 26.03
N ILE A 9 0.36 11.25 25.32
CA ILE A 9 1.75 11.08 25.73
C ILE A 9 2.64 11.66 24.61
N PRO A 10 3.58 12.59 24.91
CA PRO A 10 4.61 13.00 23.96
C PRO A 10 5.35 11.79 23.41
N TYR A 11 5.72 11.81 22.12
CA TYR A 11 6.47 10.71 21.49
C TYR A 11 5.76 9.35 21.51
N TRP A 12 4.43 9.33 21.51
CA TRP A 12 3.63 8.09 21.45
C TRP A 12 4.05 7.14 20.31
N GLN A 13 4.46 7.69 19.17
CA GLN A 13 5.00 6.91 18.06
C GLN A 13 6.25 6.11 18.44
N ASP A 14 7.13 6.65 19.28
CA ASP A 14 8.35 5.98 19.71
C ASP A 14 8.00 4.84 20.66
N VAL A 15 7.04 5.07 21.57
CA VAL A 15 6.49 4.03 22.44
C VAL A 15 5.91 2.89 21.62
N VAL A 16 5.10 3.16 20.59
CA VAL A 16 4.50 2.13 19.73
C VAL A 16 5.55 1.35 18.92
N ARG A 17 6.70 1.96 18.63
CA ARG A 17 7.79 1.36 17.85
C ARG A 17 8.74 0.49 18.68
N THR A 18 8.74 0.66 20.00
CA THR A 18 9.66 -0.04 20.90
C THR A 18 9.45 -1.56 20.87
N ASP A 19 10.55 -2.30 20.83
CA ASP A 19 10.54 -3.75 20.97
C ASP A 19 9.93 -4.19 22.31
N GLY A 20 9.09 -5.22 22.27
CA GLY A 20 8.37 -5.73 23.45
C GLY A 20 7.01 -5.09 23.70
N VAL A 21 6.62 -4.06 22.93
CA VAL A 21 5.24 -3.55 22.96
C VAL A 21 4.27 -4.61 22.42
N PRO A 22 3.17 -4.92 23.14
CA PRO A 22 2.19 -5.89 22.69
C PRO A 22 1.69 -5.61 21.27
N GLU A 23 1.59 -6.67 20.46
CA GLU A 23 1.22 -6.54 19.04
C GLU A 23 -0.17 -5.92 18.86
N ASP A 24 -1.12 -6.17 19.75
CA ASP A 24 -2.46 -5.58 19.71
C ASP A 24 -2.43 -4.05 19.83
N VAL A 25 -1.50 -3.50 20.63
CA VAL A 25 -1.26 -2.06 20.74
C VAL A 25 -0.71 -1.55 19.41
N ARG A 26 0.27 -2.25 18.83
CA ARG A 26 0.90 -1.86 17.56
C ARG A 26 -0.10 -1.90 16.40
N LEU A 27 -0.98 -2.90 16.36
CA LEU A 27 -2.06 -3.02 15.37
C LEU A 27 -3.04 -1.84 15.45
N ARG A 28 -3.45 -1.43 16.66
CA ARG A 28 -4.32 -0.24 16.84
C ARG A 28 -3.68 1.06 16.37
N HIS A 29 -2.36 1.10 16.31
CA HIS A 29 -1.57 2.27 15.94
C HIS A 29 -0.68 2.01 14.72
N ALA A 30 -1.12 1.14 13.80
CA ALA A 30 -0.31 0.72 12.66
C ALA A 30 0.21 1.91 11.84
N ALA A 31 -0.57 2.99 11.67
CA ALA A 31 -0.14 4.21 11.00
C ALA A 31 1.13 4.88 11.58
N LEU A 32 1.44 4.64 12.86
CA LEU A 32 2.60 5.21 13.54
C LEU A 32 3.86 4.36 13.38
N LEU A 33 3.75 3.11 12.93
CA LEU A 33 4.90 2.24 12.72
C LEU A 33 5.72 2.71 11.50
N PRO A 34 7.02 2.40 11.44
CA PRO A 34 7.81 2.66 10.25
C PRO A 34 7.23 1.92 9.03
N GLU A 35 7.59 2.39 7.84
CA GLU A 35 7.30 1.63 6.63
C GLU A 35 8.02 0.28 6.69
N PRO A 36 7.35 -0.86 6.38
CA PRO A 36 7.97 -2.17 6.43
C PRO A 36 9.09 -2.29 5.40
N GLY A 37 10.18 -2.96 5.78
CA GLY A 37 11.22 -3.35 4.83
C GLY A 37 10.83 -4.58 4.00
N PRO A 38 11.74 -5.13 3.19
CA PRO A 38 11.51 -6.38 2.45
C PRO A 38 11.14 -7.55 3.37
N ASP A 39 11.67 -7.57 4.60
CA ASP A 39 11.36 -8.59 5.61
C ASP A 39 10.16 -8.22 6.51
N GLY A 40 9.47 -7.12 6.20
CA GLY A 40 8.33 -6.64 6.98
C GLY A 40 8.69 -5.84 8.23
N LEU A 41 7.73 -5.76 9.15
CA LEU A 41 7.94 -5.27 10.51
C LEU A 41 8.23 -6.44 11.46
N PRO A 42 9.02 -6.21 12.53
CA PRO A 42 9.14 -7.19 13.62
C PRO A 42 7.75 -7.49 14.20
N GLY A 43 7.34 -8.75 14.22
CA GLY A 43 6.01 -9.19 14.66
C GLY A 43 5.37 -10.15 13.66
N SER A 44 4.04 -10.27 13.71
CA SER A 44 3.34 -11.13 12.75
C SER A 44 3.20 -10.49 11.36
N ALA A 45 2.94 -11.32 10.35
CA ALA A 45 2.55 -10.88 9.01
C ALA A 45 1.35 -9.95 9.01
N ARG A 46 0.42 -10.15 9.96
CA ARG A 46 -0.76 -9.28 10.13
C ARG A 46 -0.34 -7.83 10.42
N LEU A 47 0.70 -7.61 11.21
CA LEU A 47 1.16 -6.26 11.51
C LEU A 47 1.71 -5.54 10.28
N THR A 48 2.54 -6.23 9.50
CA THR A 48 3.05 -5.73 8.20
C THR A 48 1.89 -5.40 7.26
N ARG A 49 0.91 -6.31 7.15
CA ARG A 49 -0.29 -6.11 6.35
C ARG A 49 -1.07 -4.88 6.80
N GLU A 50 -1.38 -4.75 8.09
CA GLU A 50 -2.09 -3.57 8.61
C GLU A 50 -1.30 -2.27 8.36
N ARG A 51 0.03 -2.30 8.48
CA ARG A 51 0.87 -1.14 8.18
C ARG A 51 0.84 -0.74 6.70
N ALA A 52 0.75 -1.69 5.78
CA ALA A 52 0.75 -1.42 4.34
C ALA A 52 -0.39 -0.48 3.88
N ARG A 53 -1.48 -0.38 4.65
CA ARG A 53 -2.59 0.56 4.41
C ARG A 53 -2.19 2.03 4.51
N TYR A 54 -1.06 2.32 5.18
CA TYR A 54 -0.61 3.67 5.49
C TYR A 54 0.65 4.06 4.69
N GLY A 55 0.89 3.41 3.55
CA GLY A 55 1.96 3.76 2.62
C GLY A 55 3.10 2.74 2.57
N LEU A 56 3.45 2.32 1.35
CA LEU A 56 4.63 1.54 0.91
C LEU A 56 5.38 2.31 -0.20
N GLY A 57 5.48 3.63 -0.04
CA GLY A 57 5.71 4.58 -1.13
C GLY A 57 7.08 5.24 -1.16
N GLY A 58 8.05 4.76 -0.37
CA GLY A 58 9.42 5.31 -0.39
C GLY A 58 9.83 6.04 0.89
N LEU A 59 9.22 5.75 2.03
CA LEU A 59 9.78 6.11 3.34
C LEU A 59 10.80 5.06 3.83
N PHE A 60 10.93 3.94 3.11
CA PHE A 60 11.95 2.94 3.36
C PHE A 60 13.19 3.15 2.47
N HIS A 61 14.36 2.80 2.99
CA HIS A 61 15.67 3.14 2.40
C HIS A 61 16.10 2.24 1.21
N CYS A 62 15.23 1.38 0.69
CA CYS A 62 15.52 0.51 -0.45
C CYS A 62 14.63 0.81 -1.65
N ALA A 63 14.99 0.27 -2.81
CA ALA A 63 14.17 0.39 -4.01
C ALA A 63 12.77 -0.23 -3.78
N PRO A 64 11.68 0.40 -4.26
CA PRO A 64 10.32 -0.14 -4.13
C PRO A 64 10.15 -1.56 -4.65
N THR A 65 10.93 -1.96 -5.67
CA THR A 65 10.95 -3.33 -6.19
C THR A 65 11.52 -4.33 -5.19
N THR A 66 12.60 -3.99 -4.49
CA THR A 66 13.19 -4.84 -3.45
C THR A 66 12.23 -5.03 -2.29
N GLN A 67 11.59 -3.95 -1.86
CA GLN A 67 10.59 -3.98 -0.81
C GLN A 67 9.38 -4.84 -1.21
N GLY A 68 8.78 -4.57 -2.37
CA GLY A 68 7.62 -5.32 -2.86
C GLY A 68 7.91 -6.80 -3.06
N ASP A 69 9.06 -7.14 -3.67
CA ASP A 69 9.44 -8.53 -3.90
C ASP A 69 9.68 -9.28 -2.59
N GLY A 70 10.36 -8.65 -1.61
CA GLY A 70 10.58 -9.24 -0.30
C GLY A 70 9.27 -9.51 0.45
N LEU A 71 8.36 -8.54 0.46
CA LEU A 71 7.07 -8.66 1.15
C LEU A 71 6.19 -9.77 0.57
N LEU A 72 6.22 -9.96 -0.75
CA LEU A 72 5.52 -11.08 -1.41
C LEU A 72 6.23 -12.41 -1.14
N ALA A 73 7.54 -12.49 -1.38
CA ALA A 73 8.32 -13.72 -1.23
C ALA A 73 8.31 -14.26 0.22
N ALA A 74 8.26 -13.38 1.22
CA ALA A 74 8.13 -13.74 2.62
C ALA A 74 6.68 -14.10 3.04
N GLY A 75 5.70 -14.02 2.13
CA GLY A 75 4.29 -14.27 2.42
C GLY A 75 3.66 -13.26 3.38
N LEU A 76 4.24 -12.07 3.50
CA LEU A 76 3.77 -11.00 4.38
C LEU A 76 2.64 -10.20 3.74
N LEU A 77 2.64 -10.12 2.42
CA LEU A 77 1.56 -9.61 1.59
C LEU A 77 1.21 -10.63 0.51
N THR A 78 -0.05 -10.66 0.12
CA THR A 78 -0.53 -11.40 -1.05
C THR A 78 -0.66 -10.48 -2.27
N GLY A 79 -0.78 -11.05 -3.47
CA GLY A 79 -1.09 -10.26 -4.66
C GLY A 79 -2.39 -9.46 -4.54
N ALA A 80 -3.39 -10.02 -3.84
CA ALA A 80 -4.64 -9.31 -3.54
C ALA A 80 -4.43 -8.13 -2.59
N ASP A 81 -3.50 -8.22 -1.64
CA ASP A 81 -3.18 -7.13 -0.73
C ASP A 81 -2.59 -5.93 -1.47
N LEU A 82 -1.73 -6.17 -2.47
CA LEU A 82 -1.17 -5.08 -3.28
C LEU A 82 -2.25 -4.28 -4.03
N VAL A 83 -3.36 -4.90 -4.36
CA VAL A 83 -4.44 -4.25 -5.13
C VAL A 83 -5.47 -3.59 -4.21
N ARG A 84 -5.88 -4.30 -3.15
CA ARG A 84 -7.06 -3.92 -2.35
C ARG A 84 -6.74 -3.24 -1.03
N LEU A 85 -5.52 -3.40 -0.53
CA LEU A 85 -5.18 -3.04 0.85
C LEU A 85 -4.00 -2.10 0.94
N ALA A 86 -2.93 -2.39 0.21
CA ALA A 86 -1.74 -1.57 0.23
C ALA A 86 -2.01 -0.22 -0.43
N ALA A 87 -1.35 0.79 0.10
CA ALA A 87 -1.33 2.14 -0.42
C ALA A 87 0.13 2.62 -0.52
N PRO A 88 0.45 3.62 -1.35
CA PRO A 88 -0.46 4.31 -2.26
C PRO A 88 -0.50 3.67 -3.66
N ALA A 89 -1.60 3.89 -4.38
CA ALA A 89 -1.87 3.25 -5.67
C ALA A 89 -0.78 3.50 -6.73
N GLY A 90 -0.27 4.74 -6.84
CA GLY A 90 0.73 5.11 -7.84
C GLY A 90 2.01 4.26 -7.76
N PRO A 91 2.74 4.24 -6.62
CA PRO A 91 3.90 3.38 -6.43
C PRO A 91 3.62 1.89 -6.62
N LEU A 92 2.44 1.39 -6.21
CA LEU A 92 2.06 0.00 -6.40
C LEU A 92 1.84 -0.34 -7.88
N LEU A 93 1.20 0.54 -8.64
CA LEU A 93 1.07 0.39 -10.09
C LEU A 93 2.43 0.43 -10.79
N ALA A 94 3.34 1.31 -10.34
CA ALA A 94 4.71 1.38 -10.86
C ALA A 94 5.47 0.07 -10.57
N TYR A 95 5.36 -0.47 -9.35
CA TYR A 95 5.89 -1.77 -8.96
C TYR A 95 5.37 -2.90 -9.86
N LEU A 96 4.04 -3.03 -10.00
CA LEU A 96 3.42 -4.07 -10.83
C LEU A 96 3.82 -3.94 -12.31
N GLY A 97 3.95 -2.71 -12.81
CA GLY A 97 4.48 -2.44 -14.14
C GLY A 97 5.95 -2.86 -14.31
N ALA A 98 6.78 -2.66 -13.28
CA ALA A 98 8.17 -3.10 -13.29
C ALA A 98 8.29 -4.62 -13.20
N ALA A 99 7.54 -5.27 -12.30
CA ALA A 99 7.46 -6.72 -12.17
C ALA A 99 7.06 -7.38 -13.50
N ALA A 100 6.20 -6.72 -14.29
CA ALA A 100 5.77 -7.24 -15.58
C ALA A 100 6.86 -7.42 -16.63
N ARG A 101 7.97 -6.70 -16.50
CA ARG A 101 9.09 -6.72 -17.45
C ARG A 101 10.23 -7.62 -16.97
N ARG A 102 10.03 -8.30 -15.84
CA ARG A 102 11.03 -9.07 -15.12
C ARG A 102 10.63 -10.55 -15.10
N THR A 103 11.62 -11.42 -15.22
CA THR A 103 11.43 -12.88 -15.12
C THR A 103 11.62 -13.42 -13.71
N ASP A 104 12.18 -12.60 -12.82
CA ASP A 104 12.50 -12.91 -11.43
C ASP A 104 11.49 -12.34 -10.42
N ALA A 105 10.40 -11.74 -10.90
CA ALA A 105 9.35 -11.23 -10.02
C ALA A 105 8.61 -12.37 -9.30
N PRO A 106 8.19 -12.19 -8.04
CA PRO A 106 7.40 -13.19 -7.32
C PRO A 106 6.09 -13.54 -8.07
N PRO A 107 5.64 -14.81 -8.01
CA PRO A 107 4.43 -15.23 -8.72
C PRO A 107 3.18 -14.46 -8.26
N GLU A 108 3.11 -14.03 -7.00
CA GLU A 108 2.02 -13.22 -6.45
C GLU A 108 1.91 -11.85 -7.14
N ALA A 109 3.00 -11.32 -7.71
CA ALA A 109 2.95 -10.11 -8.52
C ALA A 109 2.19 -10.34 -9.84
N ALA A 110 2.28 -11.54 -10.42
CA ALA A 110 1.48 -11.92 -11.58
C ALA A 110 0.00 -12.07 -11.20
N GLU A 111 -0.31 -12.63 -10.04
CA GLU A 111 -1.69 -12.72 -9.52
C GLU A 111 -2.30 -11.33 -9.29
N ALA A 112 -1.55 -10.42 -8.67
CA ALA A 112 -1.96 -9.03 -8.49
C ALA A 112 -2.29 -8.35 -9.84
N ARG A 113 -1.49 -8.62 -10.88
CA ARG A 113 -1.72 -8.09 -12.23
C ARG A 113 -2.98 -8.66 -12.89
N LEU A 114 -3.29 -9.93 -12.67
CA LEU A 114 -4.54 -10.53 -13.16
C LEU A 114 -5.75 -9.87 -12.50
N LEU A 115 -5.71 -9.68 -11.17
CA LEU A 115 -6.75 -8.96 -10.43
C LEU A 115 -6.90 -7.51 -10.92
N LEU A 116 -5.78 -6.81 -11.14
CA LEU A 116 -5.77 -5.47 -11.69
C LEU A 116 -6.39 -5.42 -13.09
N ALA A 117 -6.05 -6.36 -13.97
CA ALA A 117 -6.60 -6.42 -15.32
C ALA A 117 -8.13 -6.60 -15.30
N ASP A 118 -8.65 -7.45 -14.41
CA ASP A 118 -10.10 -7.64 -14.26
C ASP A 118 -10.79 -6.39 -13.69
N LEU A 119 -10.17 -5.69 -12.73
CA LEU A 119 -10.69 -4.41 -12.24
C LEU A 119 -10.72 -3.34 -13.33
N VAL A 120 -9.63 -3.18 -14.10
CA VAL A 120 -9.57 -2.24 -15.22
C VAL A 120 -10.64 -2.57 -16.26
N ARG A 121 -10.80 -3.84 -16.63
CA ARG A 121 -11.82 -4.28 -17.59
C ARG A 121 -13.23 -3.99 -17.10
N SER A 122 -13.52 -4.28 -15.83
CA SER A 122 -14.87 -4.14 -15.26
C SER A 122 -15.24 -2.71 -14.88
N ARG A 123 -14.26 -1.86 -14.52
CA ARG A 123 -14.50 -0.50 -14.01
C ARG A 123 -14.24 0.60 -15.02
N LEU A 124 -13.21 0.45 -15.85
CA LEU A 124 -12.85 1.45 -16.86
C LEU A 124 -13.34 1.03 -18.25
N GLY A 125 -13.11 -0.23 -18.64
CA GLY A 125 -13.43 -0.71 -19.97
C GLY A 125 -12.92 0.26 -21.06
N THR A 126 -13.82 0.73 -21.92
CA THR A 126 -13.56 1.74 -22.94
C THR A 126 -14.10 3.13 -22.58
N ASP A 127 -14.52 3.37 -21.33
CA ASP A 127 -15.06 4.66 -20.89
C ASP A 127 -13.94 5.70 -20.76
N ALA A 128 -13.85 6.59 -21.75
CA ALA A 128 -12.86 7.66 -21.78
C ALA A 128 -12.95 8.62 -20.57
N ALA A 129 -14.15 8.84 -20.02
CA ALA A 129 -14.31 9.70 -18.84
C ALA A 129 -13.78 9.02 -17.58
N ALA A 130 -13.96 7.70 -17.44
CA ALA A 130 -13.36 6.93 -16.35
C ALA A 130 -11.83 6.93 -16.42
N TRP A 131 -11.29 6.71 -17.62
CA TRP A 131 -9.83 6.81 -17.85
C TRP A 131 -9.27 8.19 -17.52
N ARG A 132 -9.96 9.26 -17.92
CA ARG A 132 -9.54 10.63 -17.60
C ARG A 132 -9.49 10.87 -16.08
N ARG A 133 -10.52 10.45 -15.33
CA ARG A 133 -10.53 10.59 -13.85
C ARG A 133 -9.35 9.88 -13.20
N VAL A 134 -9.05 8.65 -13.61
CA VAL A 134 -7.89 7.91 -13.09
C VAL A 134 -6.58 8.63 -13.40
N ALA A 135 -6.44 9.19 -14.60
CA ALA A 135 -5.25 9.95 -14.98
C ALA A 135 -5.13 11.25 -14.17
N GLU A 136 -6.21 11.99 -13.96
CA GLU A 136 -6.25 13.21 -13.13
C GLU A 136 -5.80 12.91 -11.70
N ARG A 137 -6.32 11.83 -11.10
CA ARG A 137 -5.92 11.36 -9.77
C ARG A 137 -4.46 10.99 -9.67
N LEU A 138 -3.97 10.15 -10.60
CA LEU A 138 -2.57 9.74 -10.63
C LEU A 138 -1.58 10.90 -10.88
N THR A 139 -2.05 12.01 -11.44
CA THR A 139 -1.25 13.20 -11.72
C THR A 139 -1.44 14.31 -10.68
N GLY A 140 -2.24 14.07 -9.63
CA GLY A 140 -2.52 15.07 -8.59
C GLY A 140 -3.36 16.25 -9.07
N LEU A 141 -4.10 16.09 -10.17
CA LEU A 141 -5.03 17.09 -10.69
C LEU A 141 -6.43 17.00 -10.04
N ASP A 142 -6.71 15.89 -9.34
CA ASP A 142 -7.92 15.72 -8.52
C ASP A 142 -7.59 16.10 -7.06
N GLU A 143 -8.00 17.28 -6.62
CA GLU A 143 -7.72 17.79 -5.26
C GLU A 143 -8.47 17.04 -4.15
N GLU A 144 -9.53 16.29 -4.51
CA GLU A 144 -10.31 15.48 -3.57
C GLU A 144 -9.74 14.06 -3.38
N GLU A 145 -8.72 13.70 -4.16
CA GLU A 145 -8.13 12.36 -4.09
C GLU A 145 -7.39 12.12 -2.77
N ASP A 146 -7.63 10.96 -2.18
CA ASP A 146 -6.84 10.49 -1.04
C ASP A 146 -5.47 9.99 -1.53
N PRO A 147 -4.35 10.65 -1.18
CA PRO A 147 -3.02 10.24 -1.63
C PRO A 147 -2.61 8.86 -1.10
N LEU A 148 -3.33 8.31 -0.11
CA LEU A 148 -3.18 6.94 0.39
C LEU A 148 -4.27 6.00 -0.16
N SER A 149 -4.86 6.32 -1.31
CA SER A 149 -5.79 5.44 -2.00
C SER A 149 -5.14 4.11 -2.37
N THR A 150 -5.91 3.03 -2.25
CA THR A 150 -5.52 1.71 -2.77
C THR A 150 -5.71 1.69 -4.28
N VAL A 151 -5.08 0.74 -4.98
CA VAL A 151 -5.27 0.58 -6.42
C VAL A 151 -6.75 0.34 -6.76
N GLU A 152 -7.45 -0.47 -5.95
CA GLU A 152 -8.89 -0.67 -6.11
C GLU A 152 -9.69 0.62 -5.90
N ALA A 153 -9.42 1.41 -4.85
CA ALA A 153 -10.13 2.65 -4.58
C ALA A 153 -9.94 3.68 -5.72
N LEU A 154 -8.70 3.84 -6.19
CA LEU A 154 -8.35 4.68 -7.33
C LEU A 154 -9.21 4.37 -8.56
N LEU A 155 -9.35 3.09 -8.90
CA LEU A 155 -10.11 2.63 -10.07
C LEU A 155 -11.63 2.72 -9.88
N LEU A 156 -12.12 2.70 -8.64
CA LEU A 156 -13.54 2.78 -8.31
C LEU A 156 -14.10 4.20 -8.36
N GLY A 157 -13.25 5.23 -8.41
CA GLY A 157 -13.72 6.61 -8.36
C GLY A 157 -14.15 7.07 -6.96
N ARG A 158 -13.85 6.30 -5.91
CA ARG A 158 -14.22 6.58 -4.52
C ARG A 158 -13.10 7.24 -3.74
#